data_AF-A0A7L1KDE6-F1
#
_entry.id   AF-A0A7L1KDE6-F1
#
_cell.length_a   1.000
_cell.length_b   1.000
_cell.length_c   1.000
_cell.angle_alpha   90.00
_cell.angle_beta   90.00
_cell.angle_gamma   90.00
#
_symmetry.space_group_name_H-M   'P 1'
#
loop_
_entity.id
_entity.type
_entity.pdbx_description
1 polymer ?
#
loop_
_entity_poly.entity_id
_entity_poly.type
_entity_poly.pdbx_seq_one_letter_code
_entity_poly.pdbx_strand_id
1 'polypeptide(L)'
;KVLVDVPHSELAEELAQSQTKIQVLQDTLQQVLDRREEERQSRQLLELYLEALKNEDSILSKVAESETVPRKEMDVVDTGTSSTGSSAKTALSDQILAALKEKPAPELCLDSQDLELVLKEDTQALALALRWDKQKAEALQQACDQELSKRLQQVQTLHSLRSTSKGKKTLP
;
A
#
# COMPACT_ATOMS: atom_id res chain seq x y z
N LYS A 1 31.77 -18.90 2.82
CA LYS A 1 31.88 -17.83 3.84
C LYS A 1 33.14 -17.96 4.70
N VAL A 2 34.19 -18.65 4.22
CA VAL A 2 35.28 -19.11 5.10
C VAL A 2 36.25 -18.01 5.54
N LEU A 3 36.41 -16.92 4.78
CA LEU A 3 37.40 -15.88 5.10
C LEU A 3 36.96 -14.88 6.19
N VAL A 4 35.66 -14.75 6.46
CA VAL A 4 35.16 -13.84 7.53
C VAL A 4 35.17 -14.54 8.88
N ASP A 5 34.96 -15.86 8.90
CA ASP A 5 34.89 -16.64 10.13
C ASP A 5 36.27 -16.93 10.77
N VAL A 6 37.37 -16.57 10.09
CA VAL A 6 38.75 -16.75 10.57
C VAL A 6 39.14 -15.58 11.49
N PRO A 7 39.75 -15.84 12.66
CA PRO A 7 40.18 -14.79 13.57
C PRO A 7 41.21 -13.85 12.93
N HIS A 8 40.98 -12.54 13.10
CA HIS A 8 41.77 -11.45 12.53
C HIS A 8 43.28 -11.55 12.85
N SER A 9 43.65 -12.17 13.98
CA SER A 9 45.03 -12.37 14.41
C SER A 9 45.79 -13.36 13.52
N GLU A 10 45.18 -14.52 13.23
CA GLU A 10 45.78 -15.55 12.37
C GLU A 10 45.86 -15.04 10.92
N LEU A 11 44.81 -14.34 10.47
CA LEU A 11 44.78 -13.77 9.13
C LEU A 11 45.79 -12.61 8.94
N ALA A 12 46.09 -11.85 10.00
CA ALA A 12 47.12 -10.81 9.99
C ALA A 12 48.54 -11.37 9.95
N GLU A 13 48.79 -12.48 10.64
CA GLU A 13 50.07 -13.20 10.59
C GLU A 13 50.31 -13.80 9.19
N GLU A 14 49.31 -14.47 8.62
CA GLU A 14 49.39 -15.08 7.28
C GLU A 14 49.57 -14.04 6.16
N LEU A 15 48.92 -12.87 6.29
CA LEU A 15 49.01 -11.81 5.29
C LEU A 15 50.13 -10.81 5.55
N ALA A 16 50.91 -10.97 6.63
CA ALA A 16 51.96 -10.05 7.07
C ALA A 16 51.51 -8.58 7.13
N GLN A 17 50.27 -8.34 7.56
CA GLN A 17 49.62 -7.02 7.62
C GLN A 17 49.26 -6.67 9.06
N SER A 18 49.05 -5.38 9.35
CA SER A 18 48.58 -5.00 10.69
C SER A 18 47.15 -5.50 10.94
N GLN A 19 46.89 -5.95 12.17
CA GLN A 19 45.56 -6.44 12.58
C GLN A 19 44.43 -5.45 12.25
N THR A 20 44.68 -4.15 12.41
CA THR A 20 43.70 -3.11 12.04
C THR A 20 43.34 -3.10 10.55
N LYS A 21 44.31 -3.33 9.65
CA LYS A 21 44.04 -3.39 8.21
C LYS A 21 43.26 -4.65 7.85
N ILE A 22 43.54 -5.76 8.50
CA ILE A 22 42.81 -7.02 8.31
C ILE A 22 41.39 -6.93 8.85
N GLN A 23 41.18 -6.29 10.00
CA GLN A 23 39.85 -5.97 10.54
C GLN A 23 39.01 -5.21 9.52
N VAL A 24 39.52 -4.08 9.01
CA VAL A 24 38.80 -3.28 8.01
C VAL A 24 38.50 -4.08 6.75
N LEU A 25 39.43 -4.94 6.31
CA LEU A 25 39.23 -5.78 5.14
C LEU A 25 38.13 -6.82 5.38
N GLN A 26 38.13 -7.51 6.52
CA GLN A 26 37.11 -8.51 6.87
C GLN A 26 35.74 -7.84 7.05
N ASP A 27 35.68 -6.69 7.72
CA ASP A 27 34.44 -5.91 7.87
C ASP A 27 33.87 -5.50 6.51
N THR A 28 34.72 -4.99 5.62
CA THR A 28 34.31 -4.60 4.26
C THR A 28 33.83 -5.80 3.45
N LEU A 29 34.53 -6.93 3.55
CA LEU A 29 34.17 -8.16 2.84
C LEU A 29 32.83 -8.71 3.35
N GLN A 30 32.61 -8.70 4.66
CA GLN A 30 31.35 -9.08 5.28
C GLN A 30 30.21 -8.16 4.80
N GLN A 31 30.42 -6.85 4.80
CA GLN A 31 29.43 -5.88 4.31
C GLN A 31 29.06 -6.13 2.83
N VAL A 32 30.03 -6.43 1.98
CA VAL A 32 29.78 -6.73 0.56
C VAL A 32 29.02 -8.05 0.40
N LEU A 33 29.34 -9.06 1.20
CA LEU A 33 28.63 -10.34 1.19
C LEU A 33 27.18 -10.18 1.63
N ASP A 34 26.93 -9.44 2.72
CA ASP A 34 25.59 -9.19 3.24
C ASP A 34 24.75 -8.41 2.23
N ARG A 35 25.31 -7.33 1.67
CA ARG A 35 24.65 -6.56 0.61
C ARG A 35 24.28 -7.42 -0.60
N ARG A 36 25.19 -8.31 -1.04
CA ARG A 36 24.89 -9.22 -2.17
C ARG A 36 23.75 -10.17 -1.83
N GLU A 37 23.67 -10.61 -0.58
CA GLU A 37 22.61 -11.51 -0.14
C GLU A 37 21.26 -10.80 -0.06
N GLU A 38 21.24 -9.57 0.47
CA GLU A 38 20.06 -8.69 0.44
C GLU A 38 19.59 -8.40 -1.00
N GLU A 39 20.52 -8.16 -1.93
CA GLU A 39 20.21 -7.97 -3.35
C GLU A 39 19.61 -9.22 -3.99
N ARG A 40 20.02 -10.44 -3.58
CA ARG A 40 19.38 -11.68 -4.06
C ARG A 40 17.98 -11.83 -3.48
N GLN A 41 17.84 -11.64 -2.18
CA GLN A 41 16.56 -11.78 -1.48
C GLN A 41 15.52 -10.79 -2.01
N SER A 42 15.91 -9.53 -2.20
CA SER A 42 15.03 -8.50 -2.77
C SER A 42 14.59 -8.83 -4.20
N ARG A 43 15.50 -9.34 -5.05
CA ARG A 43 15.15 -9.78 -6.41
C ARG A 43 14.16 -10.94 -6.40
N GLN A 44 14.39 -11.94 -5.56
CA GLN A 44 13.48 -13.08 -5.43
C GLN A 44 12.08 -12.64 -4.98
N LEU A 45 12.00 -11.74 -4.00
CA LEU A 45 10.73 -11.19 -3.53
C LEU A 45 10.01 -10.40 -4.64
N LEU A 46 10.74 -9.58 -5.38
CA LEU A 46 10.18 -8.79 -6.48
C LEU A 46 9.69 -9.68 -7.63
N GLU A 47 10.38 -10.77 -7.93
CA GLU A 47 9.94 -11.77 -8.90
C GLU A 47 8.63 -12.42 -8.50
N LEU A 48 8.50 -12.85 -7.24
CA LEU A 48 7.25 -13.40 -6.69
C LEU A 48 6.09 -12.39 -6.75
N TYR A 49 6.36 -11.11 -6.45
CA TYR A 49 5.35 -10.06 -6.55
C TYR A 49 4.89 -9.85 -8.00
N LEU A 50 5.82 -9.79 -8.95
CA LEU A 50 5.48 -9.67 -10.37
C LEU A 50 4.74 -10.90 -10.91
N GLU A 51 5.05 -12.09 -10.42
CA GLU A 51 4.32 -13.31 -10.75
C GLU A 51 2.89 -13.28 -10.21
N ALA A 52 2.68 -12.84 -8.97
CA ALA A 52 1.35 -12.66 -8.39
C ALA A 52 0.49 -11.70 -9.21
N LEU A 53 1.03 -10.55 -9.62
CA LEU A 53 0.32 -9.59 -10.48
C LEU A 53 -0.07 -10.20 -11.84
N LYS A 54 0.84 -10.93 -12.50
CA LYS A 54 0.54 -11.61 -13.77
C LYS A 54 -0.56 -12.67 -13.60
N ASN A 55 -0.57 -13.37 -12.47
CA ASN A 55 -1.60 -14.37 -12.17
C ASN A 55 -2.96 -13.72 -11.93
N GLU A 56 -3.01 -12.61 -11.21
CA GLU A 56 -4.23 -11.80 -11.04
C GLU A 56 -4.74 -11.27 -12.38
N ASP A 57 -3.88 -10.69 -13.22
CA ASP A 57 -4.22 -10.24 -14.57
C ASP A 57 -4.73 -11.40 -15.46
N SER A 58 -4.11 -12.56 -15.36
CA SER A 58 -4.53 -13.76 -16.09
C SER A 58 -5.91 -14.26 -15.62
N ILE A 59 -6.20 -14.19 -14.31
CA ILE A 59 -7.51 -14.54 -13.76
C ILE A 59 -8.56 -13.54 -14.27
N LEU A 60 -8.27 -12.24 -14.22
CA LEU A 60 -9.17 -11.20 -14.73
C LEU A 60 -9.45 -11.37 -16.23
N SER A 61 -8.43 -11.68 -17.03
CA SER A 61 -8.59 -11.94 -18.47
C SER A 61 -9.39 -13.22 -18.76
N LYS A 62 -9.22 -14.29 -17.98
CA LYS A 62 -10.00 -15.53 -18.14
C LYS A 62 -11.46 -15.39 -17.72
N VAL A 63 -11.74 -14.55 -16.72
CA VAL A 63 -13.11 -14.20 -16.33
C VAL A 63 -13.79 -13.39 -17.44
N ALA A 64 -13.06 -12.50 -18.12
CA ALA A 64 -13.59 -11.76 -19.26
C ALA A 64 -13.88 -12.64 -20.51
N GLU A 65 -13.10 -13.69 -20.76
CA GLU A 65 -13.30 -14.58 -21.93
C GLU A 65 -14.30 -15.73 -21.68
N SER A 66 -14.54 -16.12 -20.42
CA SER A 66 -15.47 -17.22 -20.10
C SER A 66 -16.95 -16.85 -20.20
N GLU A 67 -17.30 -15.59 -20.52
CA GLU A 67 -18.68 -15.15 -20.78
C GLU A 67 -19.15 -15.30 -22.24
N THR A 68 -18.42 -16.04 -23.11
CA THR A 68 -18.77 -16.16 -24.54
C THR A 68 -18.98 -17.57 -25.06
N VAL A 69 -19.66 -18.44 -24.30
CA VAL A 69 -20.26 -19.67 -24.86
C VAL A 69 -21.79 -19.60 -24.80
N PRO A 70 -22.49 -19.34 -25.92
CA PRO A 70 -23.95 -19.42 -25.98
C PRO A 70 -24.35 -20.88 -26.18
N ARG A 71 -24.62 -21.62 -25.10
CA ARG A 71 -25.27 -22.94 -25.19
C ARG A 71 -26.76 -22.82 -24.89
N LYS A 72 -27.47 -22.66 -26.00
CA LYS A 72 -28.88 -22.92 -26.27
C LYS A 72 -29.60 -23.88 -25.29
N GLU A 73 -30.73 -23.36 -24.79
CA GLU A 73 -31.97 -24.04 -24.38
C GLU A 73 -31.88 -25.06 -23.23
N MET A 74 -32.24 -24.59 -22.03
CA MET A 74 -33.19 -25.34 -21.20
C MET A 74 -34.21 -24.38 -20.60
N ASP A 75 -35.45 -24.80 -20.78
CA ASP A 75 -36.72 -24.10 -20.64
C ASP A 75 -37.28 -24.19 -19.21
N VAL A 76 -38.10 -23.20 -18.85
CA VAL A 76 -38.98 -23.04 -17.67
C VAL A 76 -38.35 -23.22 -16.27
N VAL A 77 -38.24 -22.13 -15.49
CA VAL A 77 -39.15 -21.83 -14.36
C VAL A 77 -39.05 -20.33 -14.02
N ASP A 78 -40.16 -19.60 -14.22
CA ASP A 78 -40.41 -18.32 -13.58
C ASP A 78 -40.60 -18.57 -12.08
N THR A 79 -39.59 -18.22 -11.30
CA THR A 79 -39.76 -17.92 -9.87
C THR A 79 -39.19 -16.55 -9.63
N GLY A 80 -40.06 -15.55 -9.74
CA GLY A 80 -39.80 -14.19 -9.32
C GLY A 80 -39.17 -14.11 -7.94
N THR A 81 -38.00 -13.48 -7.89
CA THR A 81 -37.65 -12.57 -6.81
C THR A 81 -36.76 -11.50 -7.43
N SER A 82 -37.44 -10.43 -7.80
CA SER A 82 -36.90 -9.09 -7.90
C SER A 82 -36.02 -8.78 -6.70
N SER A 83 -34.70 -8.80 -6.89
CA SER A 83 -33.80 -7.96 -6.12
C SER A 83 -32.72 -7.39 -7.03
N THR A 84 -33.16 -6.57 -7.99
CA THR A 84 -32.44 -5.34 -8.32
C THR A 84 -32.29 -4.57 -7.01
N GLY A 85 -31.24 -4.89 -6.25
CA GLY A 85 -30.85 -4.13 -5.08
C GLY A 85 -30.51 -2.74 -5.58
N SER A 86 -31.48 -1.83 -5.43
CA SER A 86 -31.37 -0.40 -5.68
C SER A 86 -29.96 0.07 -5.36
N SER A 87 -29.14 0.26 -6.40
CA SER A 87 -27.87 0.95 -6.29
C SER A 87 -28.22 2.35 -5.81
N ALA A 88 -28.05 2.59 -4.51
CA ALA A 88 -27.97 3.94 -4.00
C ALA A 88 -26.90 4.61 -4.87
N LYS A 89 -27.29 5.58 -5.69
CA LYS A 89 -26.38 6.30 -6.58
C LYS A 89 -25.51 7.20 -5.69
N THR A 90 -24.55 6.62 -5.01
CA THR A 90 -23.47 7.38 -4.37
C THR A 90 -22.53 7.84 -5.47
N ALA A 91 -21.98 9.06 -5.34
CA ALA A 91 -21.03 9.60 -6.31
C ALA A 91 -19.63 8.95 -6.17
N LEU A 92 -19.44 8.12 -5.14
CA LEU A 92 -18.22 7.40 -4.83
C LEU A 92 -17.99 6.23 -5.79
N SER A 93 -16.73 6.04 -6.20
CA SER A 93 -16.33 4.89 -7.02
C SER A 93 -16.37 3.58 -6.22
N ASP A 94 -16.55 2.46 -6.92
CA ASP A 94 -16.58 1.13 -6.30
C ASP A 94 -15.29 0.82 -5.53
N GLN A 95 -14.15 1.37 -5.97
CA GLN A 95 -12.86 1.25 -5.29
C GLN A 95 -12.86 1.92 -3.91
N ILE A 96 -13.46 3.11 -3.79
CA ILE A 96 -13.59 3.81 -2.50
C ILE A 96 -14.51 3.02 -1.58
N LEU A 97 -15.65 2.54 -2.09
CA LEU A 97 -16.60 1.74 -1.31
C LEU A 97 -15.97 0.41 -0.81
N ALA A 98 -15.17 -0.26 -1.63
CA ALA A 98 -14.42 -1.45 -1.24
C ALA A 98 -13.39 -1.14 -0.14
N ALA A 99 -12.60 -0.07 -0.32
CA ALA A 99 -11.61 0.34 0.68
C ALA A 99 -12.24 0.72 2.02
N LEU A 100 -13.40 1.38 2.00
CA LEU A 100 -14.17 1.72 3.19
C LEU A 100 -14.72 0.48 3.92
N LYS A 101 -15.09 -0.56 3.17
CA LYS A 101 -15.75 -1.76 3.72
C LYS A 101 -14.76 -2.82 4.22
N GLU A 102 -13.64 -3.00 3.55
CA GLU A 102 -12.71 -4.11 3.79
C GLU A 102 -11.67 -3.82 4.88
N LYS A 103 -11.37 -2.55 5.14
CA LYS A 103 -10.24 -2.16 6.00
C LYS A 103 -10.70 -1.73 7.40
N PRO A 104 -9.92 -2.05 8.45
CA PRO A 104 -10.25 -1.69 9.83
C PRO A 104 -10.09 -0.19 10.14
N ALA A 105 -9.25 0.52 9.37
CA ALA A 105 -9.02 1.97 9.47
C ALA A 105 -9.07 2.59 8.06
N PRO A 106 -10.26 2.70 7.46
CA PRO A 106 -10.42 3.13 6.07
C PRO A 106 -9.99 4.59 5.82
N GLU A 107 -10.10 5.46 6.82
CA GLU A 107 -9.67 6.87 6.77
C GLU A 107 -8.17 7.04 6.50
N LEU A 108 -7.35 6.06 6.91
CA LEU A 108 -5.90 6.07 6.67
C LEU A 108 -5.53 5.55 5.28
N CYS A 109 -6.46 4.89 4.58
CA CYS A 109 -6.20 4.18 3.34
C CYS A 109 -6.61 4.96 2.09
N LEU A 110 -7.42 6.00 2.26
CA LEU A 110 -7.84 6.90 1.21
C LEU A 110 -6.84 8.05 1.06
N ASP A 111 -6.71 8.59 -0.15
CA ASP A 111 -5.98 9.83 -0.37
C ASP A 111 -6.81 11.04 0.08
N SER A 112 -6.20 12.23 0.08
CA SER A 112 -6.90 13.45 0.54
C SER A 112 -8.10 13.82 -0.34
N GLN A 113 -8.09 13.47 -1.64
CA GLN A 113 -9.16 13.80 -2.56
C GLN A 113 -10.36 12.87 -2.38
N ASP A 114 -10.10 11.57 -2.20
CA ASP A 114 -11.10 10.56 -1.88
C ASP A 114 -11.73 10.82 -0.50
N LEU A 115 -10.93 11.23 0.50
CA LEU A 115 -11.45 11.66 1.80
C LEU A 115 -12.43 12.84 1.67
N GLU A 116 -12.11 13.84 0.85
CA GLU A 116 -13.04 14.95 0.58
C GLU A 116 -14.33 14.49 -0.11
N LEU A 117 -14.26 13.52 -1.02
CA LEU A 117 -15.44 12.97 -1.68
C LEU A 117 -16.34 12.24 -0.67
N VAL A 118 -15.75 11.44 0.23
CA VAL A 118 -16.48 10.76 1.31
C VAL A 118 -17.13 11.76 2.27
N LEU A 119 -16.47 12.90 2.55
CA LEU A 119 -17.03 13.95 3.40
C LEU A 119 -18.18 14.72 2.73
N LYS A 120 -18.14 14.88 1.41
CA LYS A 120 -19.19 15.56 0.62
C LYS A 120 -20.43 14.68 0.41
N GLU A 121 -20.30 13.37 0.55
CA GLU A 121 -21.39 12.42 0.45
C GLU A 121 -22.33 12.53 1.66
N ASP A 122 -23.63 12.36 1.43
CA ASP A 122 -24.62 12.37 2.52
C ASP A 122 -24.48 11.12 3.39
N THR A 123 -24.54 11.28 4.71
CA THR A 123 -24.36 10.18 5.68
C THR A 123 -25.39 9.07 5.47
N GLN A 124 -26.61 9.39 5.01
CA GLN A 124 -27.62 8.36 4.72
C GLN A 124 -27.30 7.60 3.44
N ALA A 125 -26.84 8.30 2.40
CA ALA A 125 -26.39 7.67 1.15
C ALA A 125 -25.17 6.76 1.39
N LEU A 126 -24.22 7.21 2.20
CA LEU A 126 -23.03 6.44 2.60
C LEU A 126 -23.41 5.19 3.41
N ALA A 127 -24.33 5.31 4.37
CA ALA A 127 -24.83 4.18 5.16
C ALA A 127 -25.50 3.11 4.26
N LEU A 128 -26.30 3.54 3.29
CA LEU A 128 -26.96 2.64 2.34
C LEU A 128 -25.95 1.93 1.41
N ALA A 129 -24.96 2.65 0.89
CA ALA A 129 -23.94 2.07 0.00
C ALA A 129 -23.03 1.07 0.72
N LEU A 130 -22.61 1.38 1.95
CA LEU A 130 -21.76 0.51 2.76
C LEU A 130 -22.53 -0.59 3.49
N ARG A 131 -23.87 -0.53 3.45
CA ARG A 131 -24.78 -1.39 4.24
C ARG A 131 -24.46 -1.31 5.74
N TRP A 132 -24.14 -0.12 6.21
CA TRP A 132 -23.86 0.18 7.61
C TRP A 132 -25.04 0.90 8.25
N ASP A 133 -25.09 0.86 9.58
CA ASP A 133 -26.00 1.70 10.33
C ASP A 133 -25.57 3.18 10.26
N LYS A 134 -26.52 4.09 10.47
CA LYS A 134 -26.27 5.53 10.40
C LYS A 134 -25.19 5.99 11.38
N GLN A 135 -25.14 5.41 12.59
CA GLN A 135 -24.16 5.81 13.61
C GLN A 135 -22.75 5.41 13.19
N LYS A 136 -22.57 4.21 12.63
CA LYS A 136 -21.29 3.75 12.11
C LYS A 136 -20.83 4.55 10.89
N ALA A 137 -21.74 4.89 9.98
CA ALA A 137 -21.42 5.76 8.84
C ALA A 137 -21.03 7.18 9.28
N GLU A 138 -21.72 7.73 10.29
CA GLU A 138 -21.38 9.03 10.88
C GLU A 138 -20.01 9.01 11.57
N ALA A 139 -19.72 7.95 12.35
CA ALA A 139 -18.42 7.77 12.99
C ALA A 139 -17.28 7.66 11.96
N LEU A 140 -17.51 6.97 10.84
CA LEU A 140 -16.57 6.92 9.71
C LEU A 140 -16.33 8.32 9.15
N GLN A 141 -17.40 9.07 8.86
CA GLN A 141 -17.30 10.40 8.27
C GLN A 141 -16.54 11.36 9.21
N GLN A 142 -16.75 11.26 10.52
CA GLN A 142 -15.98 11.99 11.53
C GLN A 142 -14.50 11.60 11.57
N ALA A 143 -14.19 10.29 11.46
CA ALA A 143 -12.81 9.82 11.40
C ALA A 143 -12.10 10.33 10.13
N CYS A 144 -12.78 10.33 8.98
CA CYS A 144 -12.28 10.88 7.72
C CYS A 144 -11.98 12.39 7.83
N ASP A 145 -12.85 13.16 8.50
CA ASP A 145 -12.68 14.60 8.70
C ASP A 145 -11.47 14.92 9.59
N GLN A 146 -11.31 14.17 10.67
CA GLN A 146 -10.17 14.31 11.59
C GLN A 146 -8.85 13.99 10.88
N GLU A 147 -8.80 12.91 10.11
CA GLU A 147 -7.61 12.52 9.37
C GLU A 147 -7.26 13.53 8.27
N LEU A 148 -8.25 14.01 7.51
CA LEU A 148 -8.03 15.05 6.50
C LEU A 148 -7.49 16.35 7.14
N SER A 149 -8.10 16.79 8.23
CA SER A 149 -7.66 17.97 8.99
C SER A 149 -6.21 17.84 9.46
N LYS A 150 -5.83 16.67 9.97
CA LYS A 150 -4.46 16.38 10.40
C LYS A 150 -3.46 16.43 9.25
N ARG A 151 -3.79 15.84 8.09
CA ARG A 151 -2.94 15.89 6.88
C ARG A 151 -2.74 17.32 6.39
N LEU A 152 -3.81 18.12 6.35
CA LEU A 152 -3.75 19.53 5.97
C LEU A 152 -2.86 20.34 6.92
N GLN A 153 -3.01 20.13 8.24
CA GLN A 153 -2.16 20.78 9.24
C GLN A 153 -0.68 20.39 9.08
N GLN A 154 -0.38 19.13 8.80
CA GLN A 154 0.98 18.67 8.54
C GLN A 154 1.60 19.37 7.32
N VAL A 155 0.85 19.49 6.22
CA VAL A 155 1.33 20.23 5.03
C VAL A 155 1.56 21.71 5.33
N GLN A 156 0.66 22.34 6.09
CA GLN A 156 0.76 23.76 6.44
C GLN A 156 1.96 24.04 7.36
N THR A 157 2.21 23.18 8.35
CA THR A 157 3.36 23.29 9.23
C THR A 157 4.68 23.12 8.47
N LEU A 158 4.77 22.12 7.58
CA LEU A 158 5.94 21.95 6.70
C LEU A 158 6.16 23.15 5.79
N HIS A 159 5.10 23.73 5.24
CA HIS A 159 5.19 24.94 4.43
C HIS A 159 5.73 26.13 5.24
N SER A 160 5.27 26.29 6.48
CA SER A 160 5.73 27.32 7.43
C SER A 160 7.21 27.13 7.81
N LEU A 161 7.66 25.89 8.01
CA LEU A 161 9.07 25.59 8.26
C LEU A 161 9.94 25.85 7.02
N ARG A 162 9.44 25.53 5.82
CA ARG A 162 10.15 25.78 4.57
C ARG A 162 10.30 27.28 4.29
N SER A 163 9.28 28.09 4.55
CA SER A 163 9.33 29.54 4.35
C SER A 163 10.33 30.20 5.29
N THR A 164 10.35 29.80 6.57
CA THR A 164 11.33 30.29 7.56
C THR A 164 12.76 29.84 7.28
N SER A 165 12.96 28.62 6.75
CA SER A 165 14.27 28.12 6.32
C SER A 165 14.83 28.89 5.11
N LYS A 166 13.99 29.21 4.12
CA LYS A 166 14.40 30.00 2.93
C LYS A 166 14.76 31.45 3.27
N GLY A 167 14.17 32.03 4.32
CA GLY A 167 14.47 33.38 4.79
C GLY A 167 15.81 33.56 5.52
N LYS A 168 16.49 32.48 5.93
CA LYS A 168 17.76 32.53 6.67
C LYS A 168 19.02 32.58 5.79
N LYS A 169 18.89 32.65 4.46
CA LYS A 169 20.04 32.67 3.52
C LYS A 169 20.52 34.07 3.12
N THR A 170 19.99 35.13 3.72
CA THR A 170 20.41 36.51 3.45
C THR A 170 20.75 37.21 4.75
N LEU A 171 22.03 37.18 5.10
CA LEU A 171 22.70 38.18 5.93
C LEU A 171 24.07 38.47 5.27
N PRO A 172 24.47 39.75 5.15
CA PRO A 172 25.72 40.19 4.53
C PRO A 172 26.95 39.87 5.39
#